data_AF-A0A536C7X3-F1
#
_entry.id   AF-A0A536C7X3-F1
#
_cell.length_a   1.000
_cell.length_b   1.000
_cell.length_c   1.000
_cell.angle_alpha   90.00
_cell.angle_beta   90.00
_cell.angle_gamma   90.00
#
_symmetry.space_group_name_H-M   'P 1'
#
loop_
_entity.id
_entity.type
_entity.pdbx_description
1 polymer ?
#
loop_
_entity_poly.entity_id
_entity_poly.type
_entity_poly.pdbx_seq_one_letter_code
_entity_poly.pdbx_strand_id
1 'polypeptide(L)'
;MTPDDNSPRRLSALADLARLRSDGAGLYGSGDRLFSYAIYGRDSVTAGESLLDLRPDVTRDIILTLARLQGTVDAPLGPHSNEEERGKIHHEHRMLYVDGRRIPPASERLLRELAGRWGGDETSLTYYGSVDATPLFVRLVARYCATHGESILAETVTRRDGGQIAVRESVLAAVDWITAKMDGSPLGFVEFQRRNPEGIPFQVWKDSGTSYIHRDGTLANSDEAIAAVEVQGYAYDALLGAARLFEARAVEWRDRAQALRERVIRDLWMPGDGYFAMGLDRDDGGRPRWIESIASNGALLLDTALFDGLPAADLYVGGLVRRICSPDFVTEVGIRCRSASEGGLVDFQDYHGEWTVWMKETFDVARGLAHQGLPRLARQIGIRLLNAVNVAGAHVEFLYVSPDQRVMYDFRARDLRTAEPEVIVGTNQPEAPITWTVTAALALKWWLGSNRELHGAAGAPDGDPWRQALEAGVLEQVSQLAVHRTWAELRSAYARRCDFVLDLERGGEHDRRARARGRGSDL
;
A
#
# COMPACT_ATOMS: atom_id res chain seq x y z
N MET A 1 -38.75 -12.01 7.53
CA MET A 1 -37.96 -10.84 7.09
C MET A 1 -38.49 -10.47 5.71
N THR A 2 -39.11 -9.31 5.57
CA THR A 2 -39.76 -8.87 4.33
C THR A 2 -38.71 -8.55 3.24
N PRO A 3 -39.01 -8.78 1.94
CA PRO A 3 -38.05 -8.57 0.84
C PRO A 3 -37.85 -7.12 0.39
N ASP A 4 -38.49 -6.13 1.04
CA ASP A 4 -38.58 -4.75 0.54
C ASP A 4 -37.70 -3.71 1.26
N ASP A 5 -36.77 -4.10 2.13
CA ASP A 5 -35.80 -3.13 2.68
C ASP A 5 -34.59 -2.98 1.74
N ASN A 6 -34.83 -2.33 0.60
CA ASN A 6 -33.79 -1.90 -0.36
C ASN A 6 -32.99 -0.68 0.15
N SER A 7 -33.06 -0.36 1.44
CA SER A 7 -32.18 0.62 2.07
C SER A 7 -30.78 0.01 2.15
N PRO A 8 -29.76 0.55 1.46
CA PRO A 8 -28.42 0.05 1.65
C PRO A 8 -28.04 0.26 3.12
N ARG A 9 -27.45 -0.79 3.73
CA ARG A 9 -26.99 -0.79 5.13
C ARG A 9 -26.28 0.54 5.41
N ARG A 10 -26.63 1.23 6.50
CA ARG A 10 -25.87 2.41 6.93
C ARG A 10 -24.41 2.00 7.13
N LEU A 11 -23.56 2.47 6.22
CA LEU A 11 -22.12 2.26 6.29
C LEU A 11 -21.57 2.88 7.57
N SER A 12 -20.85 2.08 8.35
CA SER A 12 -20.19 2.55 9.56
C SER A 12 -18.76 2.04 9.57
N ALA A 13 -17.82 2.93 9.28
CA ALA A 13 -16.39 2.61 9.36
C ALA A 13 -15.98 2.20 10.79
N LEU A 14 -16.65 2.70 11.82
CA LEU A 14 -16.45 2.27 13.20
C LEU A 14 -16.93 0.83 13.43
N ALA A 15 -18.05 0.44 12.85
CA ALA A 15 -18.56 -0.94 12.95
C ALA A 15 -17.67 -1.92 12.17
N ASP A 16 -17.21 -1.52 10.98
CA ASP A 16 -16.28 -2.34 10.20
C ASP A 16 -14.91 -2.44 10.89
N LEU A 17 -14.40 -1.36 11.50
CA LEU A 17 -13.20 -1.42 12.34
C LEU A 17 -13.38 -2.40 13.49
N ALA A 18 -14.52 -2.39 14.18
CA ALA A 18 -14.81 -3.33 15.25
C ALA A 18 -14.88 -4.79 14.76
N ARG A 19 -15.35 -5.03 13.54
CA ARG A 19 -15.36 -6.36 12.90
C ARG A 19 -13.94 -6.83 12.51
N LEU A 20 -13.06 -5.90 12.16
CA LEU A 20 -11.69 -6.17 11.73
C LEU A 20 -10.71 -6.33 12.90
N ARG A 21 -11.11 -5.97 14.12
CA ARG A 21 -10.30 -6.14 15.32
C ARG A 21 -9.98 -7.61 15.58
N SER A 22 -8.70 -7.87 15.82
CA SER A 22 -8.22 -9.10 16.45
C SER A 22 -7.96 -8.83 17.94
N ASP A 23 -8.37 -9.73 18.83
CA ASP A 23 -8.25 -9.51 20.28
C ASP A 23 -6.77 -9.42 20.70
N GLY A 24 -6.28 -8.19 20.86
CA GLY A 24 -4.91 -7.88 21.24
C GLY A 24 -3.85 -8.16 20.15
N ALA A 25 -4.25 -8.47 18.92
CA ALA A 25 -3.34 -8.70 17.78
C ALA A 25 -3.47 -7.65 16.66
N GLY A 26 -4.13 -6.52 16.92
CA GLY A 26 -4.33 -5.46 15.94
C GLY A 26 -5.55 -5.69 15.03
N LEU A 27 -5.33 -5.77 13.72
CA LEU A 27 -6.40 -5.82 12.70
C LEU A 27 -6.16 -6.96 11.69
N TYR A 28 -7.22 -7.65 11.30
CA TYR A 28 -7.20 -8.57 10.16
C TYR A 28 -7.12 -7.82 8.83
N GLY A 29 -6.61 -8.44 7.77
CA GLY A 29 -6.53 -7.81 6.43
C GLY A 29 -7.91 -7.39 5.90
N SER A 30 -8.88 -8.31 5.94
CA SER A 30 -10.27 -8.04 5.57
C SER A 30 -11.27 -8.73 6.49
N GLY A 31 -12.53 -8.35 6.37
CA GLY A 31 -13.67 -9.04 6.99
C GLY A 31 -14.25 -10.12 6.10
N ASP A 32 -13.64 -10.44 4.96
CA ASP A 32 -14.17 -11.30 3.91
C ASP A 32 -13.22 -12.49 3.62
N ARG A 33 -13.52 -13.30 2.61
CA ARG A 33 -13.01 -14.68 2.49
C ARG A 33 -11.48 -14.78 2.41
N LEU A 34 -10.82 -13.96 1.59
CA LEU A 34 -9.41 -14.13 1.27
C LEU A 34 -8.51 -13.69 2.43
N PHE A 35 -8.79 -12.53 3.03
CA PHE A 35 -7.87 -11.90 3.98
C PHE A 35 -8.39 -11.88 5.43
N SER A 36 -9.54 -12.51 5.70
CA SER A 36 -9.99 -12.75 7.07
C SER A 36 -9.03 -13.63 7.85
N TYR A 37 -8.93 -13.34 9.16
CA TYR A 37 -8.10 -14.08 10.12
C TYR A 37 -6.60 -14.09 9.81
N ALA A 38 -6.16 -13.25 8.87
CA ALA A 38 -4.76 -13.05 8.53
C ALA A 38 -4.30 -11.67 9.04
N ILE A 39 -3.10 -11.63 9.62
CA ILE A 39 -2.42 -10.39 10.01
C ILE A 39 -1.36 -10.10 8.97
N TYR A 40 -1.49 -8.98 8.27
CA TYR A 40 -0.53 -8.53 7.27
C TYR A 40 0.36 -7.45 7.86
N GLY A 41 1.68 -7.58 7.71
CA GLY A 41 2.63 -6.65 8.33
C GLY A 41 2.45 -5.23 7.81
N ARG A 42 2.56 -5.06 6.50
CA ARG A 42 2.38 -3.77 5.81
C ARG A 42 0.98 -3.19 6.04
N ASP A 43 -0.06 -4.01 6.01
CA ASP A 43 -1.43 -3.53 6.19
C ASP A 43 -1.65 -2.99 7.59
N SER A 44 -1.16 -3.74 8.57
CA SER A 44 -1.18 -3.33 9.97
C SER A 44 -0.43 -2.02 10.15
N VAL A 45 0.77 -1.88 9.58
CA VAL A 45 1.50 -0.61 9.69
C VAL A 45 0.71 0.56 9.12
N THR A 46 0.22 0.43 7.88
CA THR A 46 -0.52 1.50 7.19
C THR A 46 -1.80 1.88 7.95
N ALA A 47 -2.47 0.88 8.53
CA ALA A 47 -3.64 1.08 9.37
C ALA A 47 -3.29 1.81 10.69
N GLY A 48 -2.17 1.43 11.33
CA GLY A 48 -1.64 2.10 12.51
C GLY A 48 -1.31 3.58 12.24
N GLU A 49 -0.68 3.88 11.11
CA GLU A 49 -0.41 5.28 10.71
C GLU A 49 -1.71 6.06 10.46
N SER A 50 -2.70 5.44 9.82
CA SER A 50 -4.00 6.06 9.55
C SER A 50 -4.81 6.31 10.82
N LEU A 51 -4.63 5.48 11.85
CA LEU A 51 -5.35 5.56 13.12
C LEU A 51 -4.57 6.27 14.23
N LEU A 52 -3.38 6.80 13.94
CA LEU A 52 -2.41 7.21 14.96
C LEU A 52 -2.99 8.17 16.01
N ASP A 53 -3.74 9.20 15.62
CA ASP A 53 -4.35 10.13 16.59
C ASP A 53 -5.78 9.71 17.00
N LEU A 54 -6.44 8.86 16.23
CA LEU A 54 -7.83 8.48 16.48
C LEU A 54 -7.94 7.30 17.45
N ARG A 55 -7.09 6.29 17.28
CA ARG A 55 -7.05 5.03 18.04
C ARG A 55 -5.61 4.64 18.35
N PRO A 56 -4.91 5.39 19.22
CA PRO A 56 -3.55 5.03 19.64
C PRO A 56 -3.48 3.64 20.29
N ASP A 57 -4.57 3.18 20.90
CA ASP A 57 -4.70 1.82 21.43
C ASP A 57 -4.53 0.74 20.35
N VAL A 58 -5.17 0.91 19.18
CA VAL A 58 -4.99 -0.01 18.03
C VAL A 58 -3.56 0.01 17.55
N THR A 59 -3.00 1.22 17.43
CA THR A 59 -1.66 1.42 16.89
C THR A 59 -0.61 0.76 17.78
N ARG A 60 -0.78 0.88 19.09
CA ARG A 60 0.04 0.15 20.08
C ARG A 60 -0.08 -1.36 19.91
N ASP A 61 -1.30 -1.91 19.83
CA ASP A 61 -1.51 -3.35 19.63
C ASP A 61 -0.84 -3.86 18.34
N ILE A 62 -0.90 -3.07 17.27
CA ILE A 62 -0.20 -3.34 16.01
C ILE A 62 1.31 -3.40 16.22
N ILE A 63 1.91 -2.37 16.83
CA ILE A 63 3.36 -2.33 17.09
C ILE A 63 3.82 -3.56 17.87
N LEU A 64 3.09 -3.93 18.93
CA LEU A 64 3.40 -5.11 19.76
C LEU A 64 3.26 -6.42 18.97
N THR A 65 2.25 -6.51 18.11
CA THR A 65 2.02 -7.70 17.27
C THR A 65 3.11 -7.87 16.22
N LEU A 66 3.52 -6.77 15.58
CA LEU A 66 4.60 -6.80 14.59
C LEU A 66 5.94 -7.16 15.24
N ALA A 67 6.23 -6.65 16.44
CA ALA A 67 7.41 -7.06 17.21
C ALA A 67 7.36 -8.55 17.60
N ARG A 68 6.19 -9.08 17.96
CA ARG A 68 5.98 -10.51 18.26
C ARG A 68 6.24 -11.41 17.04
N LEU A 69 5.86 -10.94 15.85
CA LEU A 69 5.95 -11.66 14.59
C LEU A 69 7.21 -11.31 13.78
N GLN A 70 8.14 -10.52 14.33
CA GLN A 70 9.40 -10.16 13.67
C GLN A 70 10.27 -11.40 13.46
N GLY A 71 10.99 -11.45 12.33
CA GLY A 71 11.86 -12.55 11.98
C GLY A 71 13.06 -12.67 12.93
N THR A 72 13.40 -13.89 13.33
CA THR A 72 14.46 -14.17 14.32
C THR A 72 15.61 -15.02 13.76
N VAL A 73 15.42 -15.58 12.56
CA VAL A 73 16.39 -16.42 11.86
C VAL A 73 16.43 -16.06 10.37
N ASP A 74 17.47 -16.51 9.68
CA ASP A 74 17.53 -16.44 8.22
C ASP A 74 17.09 -17.79 7.66
N ALA A 75 15.96 -17.80 6.94
CA ALA A 75 15.40 -19.00 6.34
C ALA A 75 16.27 -19.50 5.17
N PRO A 76 16.30 -20.82 4.92
CA PRO A 76 17.02 -21.38 3.77
C PRO A 76 16.46 -20.85 2.45
N LEU A 77 17.29 -20.86 1.40
CA LEU A 77 16.85 -20.59 0.04
C LEU A 77 16.13 -21.83 -0.53
N GLY A 78 15.14 -21.61 -1.39
CA GLY A 78 14.48 -22.68 -2.14
C GLY A 78 12.99 -22.88 -1.80
N PRO A 79 12.38 -23.96 -2.35
CA PRO A 79 10.97 -24.28 -2.16
C PRO A 79 10.61 -24.40 -0.69
N HIS A 80 9.37 -24.05 -0.34
CA HIS A 80 8.86 -24.08 1.03
C HIS A 80 9.57 -23.13 2.03
N SER A 81 10.46 -22.26 1.55
CA SER A 81 11.02 -21.20 2.40
C SER A 81 9.98 -20.14 2.71
N ASN A 82 9.91 -19.73 3.97
CA ASN A 82 9.11 -18.58 4.39
C ASN A 82 9.82 -17.24 4.21
N GLU A 83 11.04 -17.26 3.67
CA GLU A 83 11.85 -16.09 3.36
C GLU A 83 12.13 -15.19 4.56
N GLU A 84 12.11 -15.78 5.77
CA GLU A 84 12.41 -15.08 7.01
C GLU A 84 13.86 -14.58 7.01
N GLU A 85 14.04 -13.37 7.51
CA GLU A 85 15.34 -12.76 7.74
C GLU A 85 15.30 -12.07 9.10
N ARG A 86 16.44 -12.07 9.80
CA ARG A 86 16.53 -11.47 11.14
C ARG A 86 16.15 -9.99 11.09
N GLY A 87 15.21 -9.58 11.94
CA GLY A 87 14.73 -8.19 12.02
C GLY A 87 13.63 -7.82 11.02
N LYS A 88 13.35 -8.67 10.02
CA LYS A 88 12.34 -8.41 9.00
C LYS A 88 10.92 -8.54 9.57
N ILE A 89 10.00 -7.68 9.12
CA ILE A 89 8.56 -7.81 9.43
C ILE A 89 7.90 -8.67 8.35
N HIS A 90 6.98 -9.54 8.77
CA HIS A 90 6.29 -10.48 7.89
C HIS A 90 5.43 -9.78 6.85
N HIS A 91 5.20 -10.46 5.72
CA HIS A 91 4.13 -10.13 4.78
C HIS A 91 2.80 -10.53 5.37
N GLU A 92 2.65 -11.81 5.74
CA GLU A 92 1.38 -12.39 6.16
C GLU A 92 1.56 -13.47 7.23
N HIS A 93 0.68 -13.42 8.24
CA HIS A 93 0.57 -14.43 9.30
C HIS A 93 -0.85 -14.98 9.40
N ARG A 94 -0.96 -16.31 9.42
CA ARG A 94 -2.23 -17.04 9.61
C ARG A 94 -2.09 -18.12 10.68
N MET A 95 -3.19 -18.37 11.38
CA MET A 95 -3.30 -19.39 12.42
C MET A 95 -4.59 -20.18 12.25
N LEU A 96 -4.55 -21.50 12.49
CA LEU A 96 -5.72 -22.36 12.47
C LEU A 96 -6.73 -22.02 13.57
N TYR A 97 -6.24 -21.50 14.69
CA TYR A 97 -7.04 -21.07 15.83
C TYR A 97 -6.83 -19.59 16.11
N VAL A 98 -7.93 -18.84 16.18
CA VAL A 98 -7.99 -17.41 16.46
C VAL A 98 -9.02 -17.19 17.57
N ASP A 99 -8.64 -16.50 18.64
CA ASP A 99 -9.48 -16.24 19.81
C ASP A 99 -10.12 -17.52 20.40
N GLY A 100 -9.33 -18.59 20.46
CA GLY A 100 -9.76 -19.90 20.96
C GLY A 100 -10.73 -20.66 20.04
N ARG A 101 -10.98 -20.16 18.82
CA ARG A 101 -11.90 -20.76 17.85
C ARG A 101 -11.14 -21.17 16.60
N ARG A 102 -11.53 -22.32 16.03
CA ARG A 102 -11.00 -22.76 14.73
C ARG A 102 -11.55 -21.85 13.64
N ILE A 103 -10.68 -21.43 12.70
CA ILE A 103 -11.08 -20.63 11.54
C ILE A 103 -12.04 -21.43 10.62
N PRO A 104 -12.85 -20.77 9.79
CA PRO A 104 -13.76 -21.45 8.87
C PRO A 104 -13.04 -22.38 7.88
N PRO A 105 -13.69 -23.45 7.37
CA PRO A 105 -13.05 -24.41 6.46
C PRO A 105 -12.44 -23.80 5.19
N ALA A 106 -13.00 -22.69 4.68
CA ALA A 106 -12.44 -22.00 3.52
C ALA A 106 -11.09 -21.34 3.85
N SER A 107 -10.99 -20.65 5.00
CA SER A 107 -9.76 -20.03 5.48
C SER A 107 -8.72 -21.08 5.87
N GLU A 108 -9.14 -22.24 6.41
CA GLU A 108 -8.23 -23.36 6.68
C GLU A 108 -7.63 -23.94 5.40
N ARG A 109 -8.42 -24.12 4.33
CA ARG A 109 -7.89 -24.58 3.03
C ARG A 109 -6.85 -23.62 2.48
N LEU A 110 -7.12 -22.31 2.55
CA LEU A 110 -6.19 -21.28 2.12
C LEU A 110 -4.91 -21.29 2.96
N LEU A 111 -5.01 -21.40 4.29
CA LEU A 111 -3.84 -21.56 5.17
C LEU A 111 -2.99 -22.76 4.73
N ARG A 112 -3.59 -23.93 4.52
CA ARG A 112 -2.84 -25.14 4.12
C ARG A 112 -2.19 -25.00 2.75
N GLU A 113 -2.89 -24.40 1.78
CA GLU A 113 -2.34 -24.13 0.45
C GLU A 113 -1.12 -23.20 0.53
N LEU A 114 -1.26 -22.08 1.25
CA LEU A 114 -0.17 -21.11 1.38
C LEU A 114 0.98 -21.64 2.23
N ALA A 115 0.71 -22.36 3.33
CA ALA A 115 1.75 -23.00 4.14
C ALA A 115 2.58 -24.01 3.34
N GLY A 116 1.93 -24.76 2.44
CA GLY A 116 2.61 -25.66 1.52
C GLY A 116 3.55 -24.96 0.55
N ARG A 117 3.28 -23.71 0.16
CA ARG A 117 4.09 -22.96 -0.80
C ARG A 117 5.12 -22.06 -0.13
N TRP A 118 4.74 -21.41 0.96
CA TRP A 118 5.46 -20.31 1.60
C TRP A 118 6.04 -20.67 2.97
N GLY A 119 6.13 -21.96 3.29
CA GLY A 119 6.70 -22.43 4.54
C GLY A 119 5.77 -22.23 5.74
N GLY A 120 5.61 -23.26 6.54
CA GLY A 120 4.66 -23.29 7.64
C GLY A 120 4.31 -24.72 7.98
N ASP A 121 3.25 -24.89 8.75
CA ASP A 121 2.73 -26.20 9.11
C ASP A 121 1.21 -26.26 9.00
N GLU A 122 0.62 -27.36 9.44
CA GLU A 122 -0.82 -27.57 9.39
C GLU A 122 -1.65 -26.58 10.24
N THR A 123 -0.98 -25.86 11.14
CA THR A 123 -1.61 -25.01 12.15
C THR A 123 -1.26 -23.53 11.98
N SER A 124 -0.19 -23.20 11.27
CA SER A 124 0.28 -21.81 11.15
C SER A 124 1.14 -21.56 9.90
N LEU A 125 1.15 -20.30 9.49
CA LEU A 125 1.98 -19.74 8.44
C LEU A 125 2.47 -18.35 8.88
N THR A 126 3.75 -18.05 8.66
CA THR A 126 4.27 -16.68 8.70
C THR A 126 5.25 -16.50 7.55
N TYR A 127 4.79 -15.83 6.50
CA TYR A 127 5.56 -15.57 5.28
C TYR A 127 6.16 -14.16 5.31
N TYR A 128 7.41 -14.01 4.88
CA TYR A 128 8.18 -12.77 4.95
C TYR A 128 8.49 -12.15 3.59
N GLY A 129 7.72 -12.46 2.55
CA GLY A 129 7.84 -11.84 1.21
C GLY A 129 7.38 -10.38 1.13
N SER A 130 7.84 -9.52 2.05
CA SER A 130 7.56 -8.07 2.09
C SER A 130 8.83 -7.31 2.49
N VAL A 131 9.35 -6.49 1.57
CA VAL A 131 10.51 -5.63 1.78
C VAL A 131 10.13 -4.32 2.45
N ASP A 132 8.89 -3.87 2.25
CA ASP A 132 8.36 -2.58 2.67
C ASP A 132 7.86 -2.57 4.12
N ALA A 133 7.37 -3.70 4.65
CA ALA A 133 6.84 -3.75 6.02
C ALA A 133 7.87 -3.37 7.09
N THR A 134 9.15 -3.75 6.90
CA THR A 134 10.22 -3.47 7.87
C THR A 134 10.54 -1.97 8.02
N PRO A 135 10.85 -1.21 6.96
CA PRO A 135 11.03 0.24 7.08
C PRO A 135 9.75 0.95 7.53
N LEU A 136 8.58 0.51 7.06
CA LEU A 136 7.30 1.05 7.52
C LEU A 136 7.11 0.84 9.04
N PHE A 137 7.47 -0.32 9.60
CA PHE A 137 7.38 -0.57 11.04
C PHE A 137 8.24 0.40 11.86
N VAL A 138 9.50 0.62 11.46
CA VAL A 138 10.37 1.60 12.13
C VAL A 138 9.77 3.00 12.06
N ARG A 139 9.26 3.39 10.88
CA ARG A 139 8.57 4.68 10.68
C ARG A 139 7.36 4.83 11.60
N LEU A 140 6.52 3.80 11.71
CA LEU A 140 5.35 3.80 12.59
C LEU A 140 5.73 3.96 14.05
N VAL A 141 6.72 3.21 14.55
CA VAL A 141 7.16 3.33 15.96
C VAL A 141 7.71 4.72 16.23
N ALA A 142 8.50 5.29 15.31
CA ALA A 142 9.02 6.64 15.43
C ALA A 142 7.90 7.70 15.43
N ARG A 143 6.90 7.56 14.56
CA ARG A 143 5.72 8.44 14.53
C ARG A 143 4.90 8.30 15.81
N TYR A 144 4.70 7.06 16.31
CA TYR A 144 4.01 6.82 17.58
C TYR A 144 4.73 7.47 18.75
N CYS A 145 6.05 7.30 18.86
CA CYS A 145 6.83 7.90 19.93
C CYS A 145 6.81 9.43 19.89
N ALA A 146 6.88 10.01 18.69
CA ALA A 146 6.79 11.46 18.52
C ALA A 146 5.44 12.04 18.97
N THR A 147 4.34 11.29 18.77
CA THR A 147 2.99 11.73 19.13
C THR A 147 2.59 11.40 20.56
N HIS A 148 2.91 10.20 21.04
CA HIS A 148 2.38 9.62 22.30
C HIS A 148 3.46 9.36 23.36
N GLY A 149 4.73 9.67 23.05
CA GLY A 149 5.87 9.44 23.93
C GLY A 149 6.52 8.07 23.76
N GLU A 150 7.73 7.94 24.31
CA GLU A 150 8.62 6.78 24.08
C GLU A 150 8.39 5.59 25.02
N SER A 151 7.37 5.63 25.88
CA SER A 151 7.11 4.56 26.87
C SER A 151 6.91 3.19 26.24
N ILE A 152 6.38 3.15 25.02
CA ILE A 152 6.18 1.91 24.25
C ILE A 152 7.51 1.17 23.99
N LEU A 153 8.65 1.87 23.92
CA LEU A 153 9.95 1.27 23.65
C LEU A 153 10.38 0.28 24.74
N ALA A 154 9.92 0.49 25.98
CA ALA A 154 10.24 -0.39 27.11
C ALA A 154 9.31 -1.62 27.21
N GLU A 155 8.23 -1.67 26.43
CA GLU A 155 7.29 -2.78 26.48
C GLU A 155 7.87 -4.05 25.85
N THR A 156 7.62 -5.18 26.50
CA THR A 156 8.13 -6.49 26.08
C THR A 156 7.05 -7.40 25.55
N VAL A 157 7.37 -8.15 24.50
CA VAL A 157 6.51 -9.19 23.93
C VAL A 157 7.23 -10.53 23.85
N THR A 158 6.48 -11.61 24.01
CA THR A 158 6.92 -12.96 23.64
C THR A 158 6.86 -13.10 22.13
N ARG A 159 7.98 -13.40 21.48
CA ARG A 159 8.06 -13.69 20.04
C ARG A 159 7.59 -15.11 19.72
N ARG A 160 7.44 -15.40 18.42
CA ARG A 160 7.08 -16.75 17.92
C ARG A 160 8.06 -17.84 18.36
N ASP A 161 9.34 -17.51 18.54
CA ASP A 161 10.38 -18.44 19.01
C ASP A 161 10.38 -18.66 20.53
N GLY A 162 9.43 -18.06 21.26
CA GLY A 162 9.34 -18.11 22.72
C GLY A 162 10.25 -17.13 23.45
N GLY A 163 11.15 -16.44 22.74
CA GLY A 163 12.03 -15.41 23.31
C GLY A 163 11.27 -14.14 23.69
N GLN A 164 11.81 -13.38 24.64
CA GLN A 164 11.32 -12.04 24.98
C GLN A 164 12.10 -10.99 24.19
N ILE A 165 11.40 -9.96 23.70
CA ILE A 165 12.03 -8.79 23.08
C ILE A 165 11.27 -7.53 23.53
N ALA A 166 11.99 -6.43 23.81
CA ALA A 166 11.33 -5.14 23.96
C ALA A 166 11.15 -4.47 22.60
N VAL A 167 10.18 -3.55 22.48
CA VAL A 167 9.94 -2.81 21.24
C VAL A 167 11.20 -2.07 20.79
N ARG A 168 11.99 -1.54 21.74
CA ARG A 168 13.30 -0.96 21.48
C ARG A 168 14.23 -1.89 20.67
N GLU A 169 14.46 -3.11 21.16
CA GLU A 169 15.33 -4.07 20.49
C GLU A 169 14.73 -4.54 19.15
N SER A 170 13.39 -4.61 19.05
CA SER A 170 12.71 -4.92 17.80
C SER A 170 12.94 -3.85 16.73
N VAL A 171 12.87 -2.57 17.08
CA VAL A 171 13.18 -1.47 16.17
C VAL A 171 14.65 -1.50 15.75
N LEU A 172 15.58 -1.73 16.69
CA LEU A 172 17.00 -1.84 16.36
C LEU A 172 17.28 -2.98 15.38
N ALA A 173 16.68 -4.15 15.59
CA ALA A 173 16.81 -5.28 14.66
C ALA A 173 16.25 -4.97 13.26
N ALA A 174 15.14 -4.23 13.18
CA ALA A 174 14.58 -3.78 11.91
C ALA A 174 15.50 -2.79 11.19
N VAL A 175 16.13 -1.84 11.90
CA VAL A 175 17.09 -0.89 11.32
C VAL A 175 18.37 -1.59 10.88
N ASP A 176 18.84 -2.58 11.65
CA ASP A 176 19.98 -3.42 11.25
C ASP A 176 19.66 -4.19 9.96
N TRP A 177 18.44 -4.72 9.82
CA TRP A 177 17.99 -5.34 8.57
C TRP A 177 17.99 -4.34 7.39
N ILE A 178 17.45 -3.13 7.57
CA ILE A 178 17.42 -2.08 6.53
C ILE A 178 18.84 -1.74 6.07
N THR A 179 19.73 -1.46 7.02
CA THR A 179 21.12 -1.08 6.71
C THR A 179 21.91 -2.21 6.08
N ALA A 180 21.70 -3.47 6.51
CA ALA A 180 22.29 -4.63 5.86
C ALA A 180 21.81 -4.82 4.41
N LYS A 181 20.54 -4.53 4.10
CA LYS A 181 20.04 -4.55 2.71
C LYS A 181 20.69 -3.47 1.86
N MET A 182 20.82 -2.25 2.39
CA MET A 182 21.53 -1.16 1.70
C MET A 182 23.00 -1.50 1.45
N ASP A 183 23.69 -2.03 2.46
CA ASP A 183 25.12 -2.37 2.38
C ASP A 183 25.35 -3.57 1.43
N GLY A 184 24.39 -4.49 1.32
CA GLY A 184 24.43 -5.62 0.39
C GLY A 184 24.03 -5.29 -1.05
N SER A 185 23.44 -4.11 -1.29
CA SER A 185 23.06 -3.67 -2.63
C SER A 185 24.23 -2.96 -3.32
N PRO A 186 24.62 -3.35 -4.55
CA PRO A 186 25.61 -2.61 -5.31
C PRO A 186 25.16 -1.18 -5.66
N LEU A 187 23.85 -0.91 -5.57
CA LEU A 187 23.26 0.40 -5.79
C LEU A 187 23.12 1.22 -4.50
N GLY A 188 23.26 0.58 -3.33
CA GLY A 188 23.02 1.20 -2.03
C GLY A 188 21.54 1.39 -1.69
N PHE A 189 20.65 0.62 -2.33
CA PHE A 189 19.20 0.64 -2.10
C PHE A 189 18.74 -0.52 -1.21
N VAL A 190 17.55 -0.39 -0.63
CA VAL A 190 16.85 -1.54 -0.05
C VAL A 190 16.19 -2.31 -1.20
N GLU A 191 16.81 -3.42 -1.57
CA GLU A 191 16.37 -4.27 -2.68
C GLU A 191 15.66 -5.54 -2.18
N PHE A 192 14.80 -6.10 -3.02
CA PHE A 192 14.21 -7.42 -2.82
C PHE A 192 14.53 -8.34 -3.99
N GLN A 193 14.65 -9.62 -3.67
CA GLN A 193 14.75 -10.72 -4.62
C GLN A 193 14.08 -11.91 -3.95
N ARG A 194 13.12 -12.55 -4.64
CA ARG A 194 12.42 -13.71 -4.07
C ARG A 194 13.42 -14.83 -3.78
N ARG A 195 13.37 -15.38 -2.56
CA ARG A 195 14.21 -16.49 -2.11
C ARG A 195 13.53 -17.85 -2.27
N ASN A 196 12.21 -17.84 -2.38
CA ASN A 196 11.37 -18.98 -2.66
C ASN A 196 10.85 -18.89 -4.11
N PRO A 197 11.07 -19.91 -4.97
CA PRO A 197 10.58 -19.89 -6.35
C PRO A 197 9.04 -19.84 -6.46
N GLU A 198 8.32 -20.26 -5.42
CA GLU A 198 6.85 -20.18 -5.29
C GLU A 198 6.38 -18.94 -4.49
N GLY A 199 7.33 -18.15 -3.99
CA GLY A 199 7.11 -16.89 -3.29
C GLY A 199 6.58 -15.79 -4.21
N ILE A 200 6.14 -14.69 -3.59
CA ILE A 200 5.67 -13.51 -4.29
C ILE A 200 6.85 -12.89 -5.07
N PRO A 201 6.71 -12.64 -6.38
CA PRO A 201 7.80 -12.09 -7.21
C PRO A 201 8.12 -10.63 -6.88
N PHE A 202 7.09 -9.79 -6.69
CA PHE A 202 7.24 -8.40 -6.30
C PHE A 202 6.91 -8.24 -4.83
N GLN A 203 7.92 -8.24 -3.96
CA GLN A 203 7.75 -8.27 -2.51
C GLN A 203 7.46 -6.89 -1.91
N VAL A 204 6.64 -6.10 -2.57
CA VAL A 204 6.24 -4.73 -2.20
C VAL A 204 4.72 -4.64 -2.19
N TRP A 205 4.17 -3.45 -1.98
CA TRP A 205 2.73 -3.31 -1.89
C TRP A 205 1.96 -3.60 -3.17
N LYS A 206 2.51 -3.25 -4.34
CA LYS A 206 2.01 -3.77 -5.60
C LYS A 206 2.59 -5.16 -5.83
N ASP A 207 2.07 -6.17 -5.12
CA ASP A 207 2.58 -7.55 -5.15
C ASP A 207 1.95 -8.47 -6.21
N SER A 208 1.12 -7.93 -7.12
CA SER A 208 0.58 -8.72 -8.23
C SER A 208 1.63 -9.01 -9.29
N GLY A 209 1.52 -10.13 -10.00
CA GLY A 209 2.55 -10.57 -10.94
C GLY A 209 2.75 -9.72 -12.20
N THR A 210 1.97 -8.66 -12.43
CA THR A 210 2.13 -7.69 -13.52
C THR A 210 2.26 -6.23 -13.05
N SER A 211 2.47 -6.00 -11.74
CA SER A 211 2.51 -4.65 -11.18
C SER A 211 3.72 -3.82 -11.64
N TYR A 212 4.85 -4.48 -11.86
CA TYR A 212 6.07 -3.87 -12.38
C TYR A 212 6.30 -4.34 -13.82
N ILE A 213 6.06 -3.42 -14.74
CA ILE A 213 6.02 -3.66 -16.18
C ILE A 213 6.67 -2.48 -16.91
N HIS A 214 7.45 -2.76 -17.95
CA HIS A 214 8.06 -1.76 -18.83
C HIS A 214 7.08 -1.26 -19.89
N ARG A 215 7.42 -0.17 -20.57
CA ARG A 215 6.54 0.44 -21.60
C ARG A 215 6.37 -0.42 -22.85
N ASP A 216 7.26 -1.39 -23.04
CA ASP A 216 7.14 -2.39 -24.11
C ASP A 216 6.26 -3.60 -23.72
N GLY A 217 5.69 -3.60 -22.51
CA GLY A 217 4.85 -4.67 -21.97
C GLY A 217 5.64 -5.85 -21.37
N THR A 218 6.98 -5.78 -21.33
CA THR A 218 7.80 -6.78 -20.63
C THR A 218 7.72 -6.58 -19.12
N LEU A 219 7.66 -7.68 -18.36
CA LEU A 219 7.66 -7.60 -16.89
C LEU A 219 9.07 -7.30 -16.38
N ALA A 220 9.15 -6.56 -15.27
CA ALA A 220 10.40 -6.37 -14.56
C ALA A 220 11.00 -7.71 -14.15
N ASN A 221 12.32 -7.84 -14.24
CA ASN A 221 13.04 -9.08 -13.97
C ASN A 221 13.01 -9.42 -12.47
N SER A 222 11.99 -10.18 -12.05
CA SER A 222 11.80 -10.62 -10.66
C SER A 222 12.72 -11.78 -10.24
N ASP A 223 13.55 -12.29 -11.15
CA ASP A 223 14.58 -13.29 -10.81
C ASP A 223 15.87 -12.63 -10.30
N GLU A 224 16.01 -11.32 -10.53
CA GLU A 224 17.11 -10.48 -10.02
C GLU A 224 16.62 -9.49 -8.95
N ALA A 225 17.57 -8.77 -8.34
CA ALA A 225 17.27 -7.77 -7.32
C ALA A 225 16.55 -6.55 -7.92
N ILE A 226 15.46 -6.14 -7.27
CA ILE A 226 14.65 -4.97 -7.64
C ILE A 226 14.67 -3.93 -6.52
N ALA A 227 14.89 -2.66 -6.88
CA ALA A 227 14.78 -1.51 -6.00
C ALA A 227 13.50 -0.72 -6.32
N ALA A 228 12.42 -0.94 -5.57
CA ALA A 228 11.18 -0.17 -5.73
C ALA A 228 11.30 1.24 -5.12
N VAL A 229 10.77 2.25 -5.80
CA VAL A 229 10.97 3.66 -5.43
C VAL A 229 10.35 4.01 -4.07
N GLU A 230 9.14 3.53 -3.78
CA GLU A 230 8.44 3.85 -2.55
C GLU A 230 9.16 3.30 -1.30
N VAL A 231 9.81 2.14 -1.45
CA VAL A 231 10.58 1.49 -0.37
C VAL A 231 11.75 2.36 0.06
N GLN A 232 12.37 3.06 -0.89
CA GLN A 232 13.52 3.93 -0.58
C GLN A 232 13.07 5.15 0.23
N GLY A 233 11.90 5.71 -0.07
CA GLY A 233 11.27 6.75 0.75
C GLY A 233 10.94 6.25 2.16
N TYR A 234 10.40 5.04 2.29
CA TYR A 234 10.12 4.46 3.61
C TYR A 234 11.40 4.19 4.42
N ALA A 235 12.47 3.71 3.76
CA ALA A 235 13.77 3.49 4.40
C ALA A 235 14.42 4.82 4.83
N TYR A 236 14.27 5.89 4.04
CA TYR A 236 14.69 7.23 4.42
C TYR A 236 14.01 7.69 5.71
N ASP A 237 12.67 7.62 5.78
CA ASP A 237 11.90 7.97 6.97
C ASP A 237 12.25 7.09 8.18
N ALA A 238 12.47 5.79 7.94
CA ALA A 238 12.84 4.83 8.98
C ALA A 238 14.18 5.20 9.62
N LEU A 239 15.21 5.51 8.82
CA LEU A 239 16.53 5.92 9.31
C LEU A 239 16.47 7.24 10.09
N LEU A 240 15.72 8.23 9.59
CA LEU A 240 15.51 9.49 10.33
C LEU A 240 14.73 9.28 11.62
N GLY A 241 13.70 8.43 11.59
CA GLY A 241 12.91 8.05 12.76
C GLY A 241 13.78 7.38 13.83
N ALA A 242 14.56 6.38 13.43
CA ALA A 242 15.49 5.69 14.32
C ALA A 242 16.54 6.66 14.90
N ALA A 243 17.08 7.58 14.09
CA ALA A 243 18.04 8.58 14.54
C ALA A 243 17.46 9.62 15.52
N ARG A 244 16.13 9.74 15.62
CA ARG A 244 15.49 10.53 16.69
C ARG A 244 15.36 9.73 17.99
N LEU A 245 15.13 8.42 17.89
CA LEU A 245 14.91 7.55 19.04
C LEU A 245 16.21 7.06 19.70
N PHE A 246 17.30 6.91 18.94
CA PHE A 246 18.55 6.32 19.45
C PHE A 246 19.78 7.16 19.13
N GLU A 247 20.16 8.01 20.10
CA GLU A 247 21.27 8.95 19.96
C GLU A 247 22.62 8.30 19.61
N ALA A 248 22.89 7.09 20.13
CA ALA A 248 24.16 6.39 19.93
C ALA A 248 24.53 6.10 18.47
N ARG A 249 23.53 6.00 17.56
CA ARG A 249 23.73 5.75 16.12
C ARG A 249 23.07 6.80 15.24
N ALA A 250 22.64 7.92 15.84
CA ALA A 250 21.87 8.93 15.15
C ALA A 250 22.63 9.58 13.99
N VAL A 251 23.93 9.86 14.17
CA VAL A 251 24.79 10.45 13.11
C VAL A 251 24.90 9.48 11.92
N GLU A 252 25.27 8.23 12.19
CA GLU A 252 25.39 7.15 11.18
C GLU A 252 24.12 7.01 10.34
N TRP A 253 22.96 6.96 10.97
CA TRP A 253 21.69 6.79 10.25
C TRP A 253 21.23 8.04 9.51
N ARG A 254 21.52 9.25 10.02
CA ARG A 254 21.26 10.49 9.28
C ARG A 254 22.13 10.57 8.02
N ASP A 255 23.41 10.19 8.12
CA ASP A 255 24.33 10.17 6.98
C ASP A 255 23.87 9.15 5.93
N ARG A 256 23.46 7.95 6.35
CA ARG A 256 22.87 6.95 5.44
C ARG A 256 21.58 7.42 4.79
N ALA A 257 20.68 8.07 5.54
CA ALA A 257 19.45 8.63 4.98
C ALA A 257 19.76 9.69 3.93
N GLN A 258 20.73 10.56 4.20
CA GLN A 258 21.17 11.58 3.23
C GLN A 258 21.73 10.96 1.95
N ALA A 259 22.61 9.96 2.08
CA ALA A 259 23.16 9.24 0.93
C ALA A 259 22.05 8.52 0.12
N LEU A 260 21.06 7.95 0.80
CA LEU A 260 19.91 7.32 0.15
C LEU A 260 19.08 8.34 -0.63
N ARG A 261 18.80 9.51 -0.05
CA ARG A 261 18.10 10.61 -0.73
C ARG A 261 18.81 11.03 -2.01
N GLU A 262 20.12 11.22 -1.96
CA GLU A 262 20.92 11.59 -3.13
C GLU A 262 20.87 10.53 -4.23
N ARG A 263 20.92 9.24 -3.87
CA ARG A 263 20.77 8.12 -4.81
C ARG A 263 19.39 8.08 -5.44
N VAL A 264 18.32 8.24 -4.65
CA VAL A 264 16.94 8.26 -5.19
C VAL A 264 16.79 9.38 -6.22
N ILE A 265 17.22 10.59 -5.89
CA ILE A 265 17.11 11.74 -6.82
C ILE A 265 17.94 11.50 -8.08
N ARG A 266 19.16 10.96 -7.96
CA ARG A 266 20.06 10.74 -9.10
C ARG A 266 19.62 9.59 -10.01
N ASP A 267 19.24 8.46 -9.41
CA ASP A 267 19.13 7.19 -10.12
C ASP A 267 17.69 6.79 -10.45
N LEU A 268 16.67 7.37 -9.80
CA LEU A 268 15.25 7.03 -10.02
C LEU A 268 14.44 8.15 -10.66
N TRP A 269 14.95 9.39 -10.70
CA TRP A 269 14.28 10.49 -11.40
C TRP A 269 14.44 10.35 -12.91
N MET A 270 13.32 10.37 -13.63
CA MET A 270 13.28 10.33 -15.10
C MET A 270 13.05 11.76 -15.62
N PRO A 271 14.12 12.52 -15.97
CA PRO A 271 13.98 13.94 -16.32
C PRO A 271 13.13 14.17 -17.57
N GLY A 272 13.11 13.22 -18.51
CA GLY A 272 12.25 13.29 -19.70
C GLY A 272 10.76 13.18 -19.39
N ASP A 273 10.39 12.44 -18.35
CA ASP A 273 9.01 12.24 -17.91
C ASP A 273 8.56 13.23 -16.83
N GLY A 274 9.52 13.91 -16.18
CA GLY A 274 9.27 14.77 -15.03
C GLY A 274 8.66 14.00 -13.85
N TYR A 275 9.08 12.74 -13.67
CA TYR A 275 8.50 11.81 -12.71
C TYR A 275 9.53 10.76 -12.28
N PHE A 276 9.25 9.97 -11.24
CA PHE A 276 10.13 8.87 -10.81
C PHE A 276 9.73 7.55 -11.48
N ALA A 277 10.73 6.74 -11.84
CA ALA A 277 10.51 5.35 -12.26
C ALA A 277 9.82 4.57 -11.13
N MET A 278 9.09 3.49 -11.46
CA MET A 278 8.54 2.61 -10.41
C MET A 278 9.65 1.96 -9.57
N GLY A 279 10.80 1.75 -10.18
CA GLY A 279 11.98 1.20 -9.53
C GLY A 279 13.09 0.93 -10.53
N LEU A 280 14.09 0.19 -10.07
CA LEU A 280 15.16 -0.37 -10.89
C LEU A 280 15.08 -1.90 -10.85
N ASP A 281 14.99 -2.53 -12.01
CA ASP A 281 15.25 -3.98 -12.18
C ASP A 281 16.63 -4.19 -12.81
N ARG A 282 16.88 -5.40 -13.32
CA ARG A 282 18.10 -5.74 -14.05
C ARG A 282 17.79 -6.27 -15.45
N ASP A 283 18.55 -5.81 -16.43
CA ASP A 283 18.57 -6.42 -17.77
C ASP A 283 19.24 -7.81 -17.74
N ASP A 284 19.22 -8.51 -18.87
CA ASP A 284 19.83 -9.85 -19.03
C ASP A 284 21.35 -9.88 -18.72
N GLY A 285 22.01 -8.71 -18.77
CA GLY A 285 23.42 -8.54 -18.43
C GLY A 285 23.66 -8.15 -16.97
N GLY A 286 22.62 -8.12 -16.13
CA GLY A 286 22.69 -7.73 -14.73
C GLY A 286 22.85 -6.23 -14.51
N ARG A 287 22.63 -5.38 -15.53
CA ARG A 287 22.76 -3.92 -15.40
C ARG A 287 21.45 -3.31 -14.91
N PRO A 288 21.51 -2.32 -14.00
CA PRO A 288 20.33 -1.62 -13.55
C PRO A 288 19.68 -0.84 -14.71
N ARG A 289 18.36 -0.88 -14.79
CA ARG A 289 17.56 -0.06 -15.71
C ARG A 289 16.27 0.38 -15.02
N TRP A 290 15.68 1.47 -15.50
CA TRP A 290 14.37 1.90 -15.01
C TRP A 290 13.29 0.91 -15.39
N ILE A 291 12.33 0.76 -14.49
CA ILE A 291 10.99 0.27 -14.81
C ILE A 291 10.16 1.52 -15.09
N GLU A 292 10.14 1.92 -16.36
CA GLU A 292 9.86 3.29 -16.80
C GLU A 292 8.38 3.62 -17.03
N SER A 293 7.48 2.63 -16.93
CA SER A 293 6.05 2.91 -17.02
C SER A 293 5.60 3.79 -15.84
N ILE A 294 4.68 4.71 -16.11
CA ILE A 294 4.24 5.70 -15.13
C ILE A 294 3.12 5.15 -14.24
N ALA A 295 3.43 5.03 -12.96
CA ALA A 295 2.50 4.56 -11.95
C ALA A 295 2.52 5.44 -10.69
N SER A 296 1.56 5.20 -9.80
CA SER A 296 1.41 5.94 -8.54
C SER A 296 2.59 5.79 -7.56
N ASN A 297 3.48 4.82 -7.75
CA ASN A 297 4.63 4.53 -6.88
C ASN A 297 5.46 5.78 -6.56
N GLY A 298 5.83 6.56 -7.59
CA GLY A 298 6.61 7.78 -7.42
C GLY A 298 5.90 8.82 -6.55
N ALA A 299 4.58 8.92 -6.64
CA ALA A 299 3.80 9.85 -5.83
C ALA A 299 3.73 9.45 -4.35
N LEU A 300 4.02 8.20 -4.00
CA LEU A 300 4.11 7.77 -2.60
C LEU A 300 5.30 8.41 -1.88
N LEU A 301 6.32 8.89 -2.61
CA LEU A 301 7.40 9.69 -2.03
C LEU A 301 6.91 11.02 -1.42
N LEU A 302 5.74 11.54 -1.86
CA LEU A 302 5.17 12.76 -1.30
C LEU A 302 4.82 12.61 0.19
N ASP A 303 4.58 11.39 0.67
CA ASP A 303 4.28 11.06 2.08
C ASP A 303 5.54 10.68 2.88
N THR A 304 6.70 11.18 2.44
CA THR A 304 8.00 10.97 3.09
C THR A 304 8.73 12.29 3.24
N ALA A 305 9.65 12.36 4.20
CA ALA A 305 10.49 13.53 4.43
C ALA A 305 11.60 13.69 3.36
N LEU A 306 11.59 12.91 2.28
CA LEU A 306 12.64 12.90 1.25
C LEU A 306 12.82 14.30 0.63
N PHE A 307 11.73 15.03 0.42
CA PHE A 307 11.75 16.38 -0.16
C PHE A 307 11.94 17.49 0.88
N ASP A 308 11.94 17.16 2.18
CA ASP A 308 12.03 18.15 3.25
C ASP A 308 13.41 18.82 3.24
N GLY A 309 13.40 20.14 3.12
CA GLY A 309 14.62 20.95 3.00
C GLY A 309 15.48 20.64 1.78
N LEU A 310 14.96 19.91 0.78
CA LEU A 310 15.70 19.59 -0.44
C LEU A 310 15.78 20.83 -1.35
N PRO A 311 16.98 21.28 -1.77
CA PRO A 311 17.11 22.26 -2.83
C PRO A 311 16.46 21.74 -4.12
N ALA A 312 15.70 22.58 -4.82
CA ALA A 312 14.91 22.20 -6.00
C ALA A 312 13.76 21.21 -5.73
N ALA A 313 13.22 21.18 -4.49
CA ALA A 313 12.00 20.41 -4.20
C ALA A 313 10.82 20.77 -5.15
N ASP A 314 10.76 22.01 -5.64
CA ASP A 314 9.75 22.49 -6.59
C ASP A 314 9.75 21.71 -7.92
N LEU A 315 10.92 21.28 -8.39
CA LEU A 315 11.05 20.44 -9.59
C LEU A 315 10.40 19.07 -9.37
N TYR A 316 10.80 18.38 -8.30
CA TYR A 316 10.40 16.99 -8.05
C TYR A 316 8.95 16.90 -7.56
N VAL A 317 8.59 17.68 -6.54
CA VAL A 317 7.22 17.75 -6.02
C VAL A 317 6.29 18.28 -7.10
N GLY A 318 6.69 19.32 -7.84
CA GLY A 318 5.89 19.84 -8.95
C GLY A 318 5.65 18.82 -10.06
N GLY A 319 6.65 18.01 -10.43
CA GLY A 319 6.50 16.93 -11.40
C GLY A 319 5.55 15.84 -10.91
N LEU A 320 5.76 15.35 -9.68
CA LEU A 320 4.91 14.34 -9.03
C LEU A 320 3.45 14.79 -8.95
N VAL A 321 3.20 16.01 -8.45
CA VAL A 321 1.85 16.54 -8.23
C VAL A 321 1.13 16.76 -9.56
N ARG A 322 1.77 17.37 -10.56
CA ARG A 322 1.15 17.57 -11.89
C ARG A 322 0.77 16.24 -12.53
N ARG A 323 1.62 15.21 -12.39
CA ARG A 323 1.33 13.88 -12.97
C ARG A 323 0.23 13.15 -12.20
N ILE A 324 0.35 13.00 -10.87
CA ILE A 324 -0.61 12.21 -10.08
C ILE A 324 -1.99 12.87 -10.01
N CYS A 325 -2.07 14.20 -10.17
CA CYS A 325 -3.33 14.93 -10.23
C CYS A 325 -3.86 15.13 -11.67
N SER A 326 -3.22 14.55 -12.68
CA SER A 326 -3.67 14.64 -14.08
C SER A 326 -4.89 13.74 -14.36
N PRO A 327 -5.59 13.93 -15.50
CA PRO A 327 -6.69 13.06 -15.93
C PRO A 327 -6.32 11.58 -16.09
N ASP A 328 -5.02 11.28 -16.25
CA ASP A 328 -4.52 9.92 -16.36
C ASP A 328 -4.61 9.13 -15.05
N PHE A 329 -4.72 9.81 -13.92
CA PHE A 329 -4.72 9.21 -12.59
C PHE A 329 -6.00 9.53 -11.82
N VAL A 330 -6.45 10.78 -11.86
CA VAL A 330 -7.61 11.23 -11.09
C VAL A 330 -8.91 10.74 -11.72
N THR A 331 -9.69 10.02 -10.93
CA THR A 331 -11.04 9.57 -11.24
C THR A 331 -12.06 10.21 -10.29
N GLU A 332 -13.36 9.92 -10.43
CA GLU A 332 -14.35 10.35 -9.43
C GLU A 332 -14.22 9.60 -8.09
N VAL A 333 -13.50 8.47 -8.07
CA VAL A 333 -13.35 7.59 -6.88
C VAL A 333 -11.94 7.56 -6.28
N GLY A 334 -10.94 8.15 -6.93
CA GLY A 334 -9.59 8.23 -6.39
C GLY A 334 -8.51 8.24 -7.46
N ILE A 335 -7.34 7.69 -7.13
CA ILE A 335 -6.14 7.63 -7.96
C ILE A 335 -5.97 6.23 -8.54
N ARG A 336 -5.77 6.12 -9.86
CA ARG A 336 -5.41 4.85 -10.53
C ARG A 336 -4.04 4.35 -10.08
N CYS A 337 -3.83 3.04 -10.06
CA CYS A 337 -2.52 2.46 -9.76
C CYS A 337 -1.48 2.74 -10.86
N ARG A 338 -1.89 2.67 -12.13
CA ARG A 338 -1.05 2.98 -13.29
C ARG A 338 -1.73 4.06 -14.14
N SER A 339 -0.92 4.91 -14.80
CA SER A 339 -1.45 5.97 -15.66
C SER A 339 -2.33 5.37 -16.76
N ALA A 340 -3.47 6.02 -17.05
CA ALA A 340 -4.30 5.63 -18.18
C ALA A 340 -3.58 5.71 -19.54
N SER A 341 -2.51 6.51 -19.65
CA SER A 341 -1.66 6.59 -20.86
C SER A 341 -0.75 5.38 -21.03
N GLU A 342 -0.53 4.60 -19.97
CA GLU A 342 0.22 3.33 -19.96
C GLU A 342 -0.74 2.14 -20.15
N GLY A 343 -1.80 2.35 -20.94
CA GLY A 343 -2.82 1.34 -21.20
C GLY A 343 -2.39 0.32 -22.26
N GLY A 344 -2.90 -0.91 -22.15
CA GLY A 344 -2.66 -1.97 -23.14
C GLY A 344 -1.30 -2.66 -23.04
N LEU A 345 -0.55 -2.44 -21.94
CA LEU A 345 0.68 -3.20 -21.65
C LEU A 345 0.40 -4.69 -21.40
N VAL A 346 -0.81 -5.00 -20.93
CA VAL A 346 -1.38 -6.36 -20.86
C VAL A 346 -2.78 -6.37 -21.46
N ASP A 347 -3.26 -7.56 -21.84
CA ASP A 347 -4.55 -7.75 -22.53
C ASP A 347 -5.70 -8.14 -21.58
N PHE A 348 -5.62 -7.70 -20.33
CA PHE A 348 -6.60 -7.93 -19.26
C PHE A 348 -6.52 -6.79 -18.24
N GLN A 349 -7.52 -6.65 -17.35
CA GLN A 349 -7.51 -5.67 -16.27
C GLN A 349 -6.74 -6.23 -15.08
N ASP A 350 -5.47 -5.84 -14.95
CA ASP A 350 -4.61 -6.30 -13.87
C ASP A 350 -4.85 -5.60 -12.53
N TYR A 351 -4.46 -6.30 -11.46
CA TYR A 351 -4.79 -5.94 -10.09
C TYR A 351 -4.26 -4.57 -9.62
N HIS A 352 -3.08 -4.19 -10.12
CA HIS A 352 -2.46 -2.88 -9.86
C HIS A 352 -2.32 -2.07 -11.15
N GLY A 353 -3.33 -2.19 -12.01
CA GLY A 353 -3.36 -1.67 -13.37
C GLY A 353 -3.88 -0.26 -13.55
N GLU A 354 -4.03 0.11 -14.81
CA GLU A 354 -4.58 1.41 -15.20
C GLU A 354 -6.09 1.51 -14.99
N TRP A 355 -6.79 0.37 -14.88
CA TRP A 355 -8.23 0.35 -14.54
C TRP A 355 -8.48 0.39 -13.04
N THR A 356 -7.48 0.18 -12.20
CA THR A 356 -7.70 -0.12 -10.79
C THR A 356 -7.44 1.11 -9.92
N VAL A 357 -8.41 1.47 -9.08
CA VAL A 357 -8.30 2.53 -8.08
C VAL A 357 -8.34 1.93 -6.69
N TRP A 358 -7.21 1.99 -5.98
CA TRP A 358 -7.10 1.55 -4.59
C TRP A 358 -7.34 2.71 -3.63
N MET A 359 -8.19 2.48 -2.64
CA MET A 359 -8.46 3.49 -1.61
C MET A 359 -7.22 3.72 -0.74
N LYS A 360 -6.41 2.69 -0.53
CA LYS A 360 -5.10 2.76 0.13
C LYS A 360 -4.21 3.82 -0.53
N GLU A 361 -3.95 3.70 -1.83
CA GLU A 361 -3.08 4.64 -2.55
C GLU A 361 -3.67 6.03 -2.64
N THR A 362 -4.99 6.11 -2.87
CA THR A 362 -5.70 7.38 -2.89
C THR A 362 -5.50 8.13 -1.57
N PHE A 363 -5.51 7.41 -0.44
CA PHE A 363 -5.24 7.99 0.86
C PHE A 363 -3.77 8.36 1.06
N ASP A 364 -2.83 7.52 0.65
CA ASP A 364 -1.40 7.82 0.73
C ASP A 364 -1.03 9.07 -0.08
N VAL A 365 -1.58 9.21 -1.29
CA VAL A 365 -1.40 10.42 -2.11
C VAL A 365 -2.03 11.64 -1.43
N ALA A 366 -3.23 11.51 -0.84
CA ALA A 366 -3.84 12.60 -0.09
C ALA A 366 -2.99 13.03 1.12
N ARG A 367 -2.42 12.06 1.86
CA ARG A 367 -1.50 12.32 2.99
C ARG A 367 -0.22 12.98 2.51
N GLY A 368 0.37 12.50 1.42
CA GLY A 368 1.56 13.11 0.82
C GLY A 368 1.33 14.52 0.30
N LEU A 369 0.20 14.79 -0.34
CA LEU A 369 -0.17 16.15 -0.74
C LEU A 369 -0.29 17.09 0.47
N ALA A 370 -0.91 16.62 1.56
CA ALA A 370 -1.00 17.40 2.79
C ALA A 370 0.39 17.63 3.40
N HIS A 371 1.25 16.61 3.44
CA HIS A 371 2.64 16.70 3.90
C HIS A 371 3.44 17.74 3.11
N GLN A 372 3.26 17.78 1.79
CA GLN A 372 3.94 18.74 0.91
C GLN A 372 3.33 20.15 0.90
N GLY A 373 2.37 20.46 1.78
CA GLY A 373 1.74 21.78 1.88
C GLY A 373 0.72 22.07 0.78
N LEU A 374 0.03 21.03 0.29
CA LEU A 374 -1.01 21.10 -0.75
C LEU A 374 -2.38 20.61 -0.20
N PRO A 375 -2.92 21.27 0.84
CA PRO A 375 -4.07 20.77 1.59
C PRO A 375 -5.40 20.79 0.82
N ARG A 376 -5.57 21.69 -0.17
CA ARG A 376 -6.78 21.75 -1.00
C ARG A 376 -6.81 20.60 -2.00
N LEU A 377 -5.66 20.25 -2.61
CA LEU A 377 -5.53 19.05 -3.43
C LEU A 377 -5.74 17.79 -2.59
N ALA A 378 -5.08 17.69 -1.43
CA ALA A 378 -5.26 16.59 -0.49
C ALA A 378 -6.75 16.38 -0.15
N ARG A 379 -7.48 17.47 0.10
CA ARG A 379 -8.92 17.44 0.38
C ARG A 379 -9.70 16.90 -0.80
N GLN A 380 -9.40 17.32 -2.03
CA GLN A 380 -10.10 16.84 -3.22
C GLN A 380 -9.87 15.35 -3.51
N ILE A 381 -8.65 14.85 -3.26
CA ILE A 381 -8.35 13.42 -3.37
C ILE A 381 -9.06 12.63 -2.25
N GLY A 382 -9.03 13.11 -1.00
CA GLY A 382 -9.73 12.47 0.11
C GLY A 382 -11.25 12.41 -0.06
N ILE A 383 -11.87 13.46 -0.64
CA ILE A 383 -13.32 13.47 -0.93
C ILE A 383 -13.70 12.36 -1.91
N ARG A 384 -12.86 12.07 -2.91
CA ARG A 384 -13.10 11.00 -3.90
C ARG A 384 -13.14 9.63 -3.24
N LEU A 385 -12.18 9.34 -2.35
CA LEU A 385 -12.19 8.10 -1.56
C LEU A 385 -13.47 7.97 -0.74
N LEU A 386 -13.88 9.03 -0.04
CA LEU A 386 -15.12 9.01 0.75
C LEU A 386 -16.35 8.79 -0.14
N ASN A 387 -16.41 9.43 -1.31
CA ASN A 387 -17.48 9.23 -2.27
C ASN A 387 -17.48 7.82 -2.83
N ALA A 388 -16.31 7.24 -3.11
CA ALA A 388 -16.18 5.86 -3.56
C ALA A 388 -16.83 4.89 -2.56
N VAL A 389 -16.47 5.00 -1.28
CA VAL A 389 -17.04 4.18 -0.20
C VAL A 389 -18.55 4.41 -0.07
N ASN A 390 -18.98 5.67 -0.07
CA ASN A 390 -20.40 6.01 0.11
C ASN A 390 -21.28 5.49 -1.04
N VAL A 391 -20.79 5.57 -2.29
CA VAL A 391 -21.52 5.14 -3.49
C VAL A 391 -21.47 3.62 -3.66
N ALA A 392 -20.31 2.99 -3.41
CA ALA A 392 -20.18 1.52 -3.41
C ALA A 392 -21.03 0.86 -2.31
N GLY A 393 -21.32 1.58 -1.23
CA GLY A 393 -22.05 1.01 -0.10
C GLY A 393 -21.20 0.03 0.73
N ALA A 394 -19.86 0.12 0.62
CA ALA A 394 -18.89 -0.76 1.28
C ALA A 394 -17.49 -0.12 1.37
N HIS A 395 -16.70 -0.49 2.39
CA HIS A 395 -15.27 -0.17 2.46
C HIS A 395 -14.48 -1.18 1.61
N VAL A 396 -14.60 -1.04 0.29
CA VAL A 396 -14.04 -1.94 -0.72
C VAL A 396 -12.53 -1.80 -0.85
N GLU A 397 -11.87 -2.89 -1.22
CA GLU A 397 -10.44 -2.96 -1.48
C GLU A 397 -9.99 -2.02 -2.60
N PHE A 398 -10.62 -2.16 -3.76
CA PHE A 398 -10.40 -1.33 -4.94
C PHE A 398 -11.71 -1.22 -5.73
N LEU A 399 -11.71 -0.33 -6.73
CA LEU A 399 -12.76 -0.26 -7.76
C LEU A 399 -12.10 -0.31 -9.14
N TYR A 400 -12.76 -0.96 -10.10
CA TYR A 400 -12.43 -0.78 -11.51
C TYR A 400 -13.03 0.53 -12.02
N VAL A 401 -12.27 1.22 -12.87
CA VAL A 401 -12.65 2.42 -13.58
C VAL A 401 -12.15 2.30 -15.01
N SER A 402 -13.05 2.32 -15.99
CA SER A 402 -12.67 2.26 -17.40
C SER A 402 -11.88 3.51 -17.83
N PRO A 403 -11.15 3.48 -18.97
CA PRO A 403 -10.39 4.63 -19.47
C PRO A 403 -11.28 5.87 -19.71
N ASP A 404 -12.54 5.66 -20.09
CA ASP A 404 -13.56 6.71 -20.25
C ASP A 404 -14.25 7.11 -18.92
N GLN A 405 -13.64 6.79 -17.77
CA GLN A 405 -14.02 7.25 -16.43
C GLN A 405 -15.35 6.69 -15.89
N ARG A 406 -15.85 5.57 -16.45
CA ARG A 406 -17.02 4.88 -15.90
C ARG A 406 -16.57 3.98 -14.74
N VAL A 407 -17.27 4.04 -13.61
CA VAL A 407 -16.88 3.32 -12.38
C VAL A 407 -17.76 2.09 -12.15
N MET A 408 -17.11 0.99 -11.75
CA MET A 408 -17.70 -0.32 -11.50
C MET A 408 -17.95 -0.50 -9.99
N TYR A 409 -18.99 0.13 -9.47
CA TYR A 409 -19.26 0.16 -8.02
C TYR A 409 -19.77 -1.16 -7.42
N ASP A 410 -20.50 -1.99 -8.18
CA ASP A 410 -21.18 -3.18 -7.64
C ASP A 410 -20.62 -4.50 -8.16
N PHE A 411 -19.61 -5.01 -7.44
CA PHE A 411 -18.98 -6.32 -7.68
C PHE A 411 -19.80 -7.51 -7.20
N ARG A 412 -21.02 -7.30 -6.70
CA ARG A 412 -21.94 -8.38 -6.29
C ARG A 412 -22.85 -8.82 -7.45
N ALA A 413 -22.72 -8.19 -8.62
CA ALA A 413 -23.51 -8.46 -9.83
C ALA A 413 -25.03 -8.43 -9.57
N ARG A 414 -25.49 -7.60 -8.63
CA ARG A 414 -26.91 -7.40 -8.37
C ARG A 414 -27.43 -6.33 -9.33
N ASP A 415 -28.61 -6.55 -9.90
CA ASP A 415 -29.35 -5.50 -10.63
C ASP A 415 -28.60 -4.97 -11.87
N LEU A 416 -28.23 -5.88 -12.79
CA LEU A 416 -27.78 -5.50 -14.14
C LEU A 416 -28.96 -4.83 -14.88
N ARG A 417 -28.79 -3.59 -15.30
CA ARG A 417 -29.81 -2.77 -15.96
C ARG A 417 -29.70 -2.83 -17.48
N THR A 418 -28.58 -3.30 -18.01
CA THR A 418 -28.33 -3.54 -19.43
C THR A 418 -28.31 -5.03 -19.75
N ALA A 419 -28.76 -5.38 -20.97
CA ALA A 419 -28.64 -6.74 -21.51
C ALA A 419 -27.19 -7.10 -21.92
N GLU A 420 -26.35 -6.08 -22.12
CA GLU A 420 -24.96 -6.20 -22.56
C GLU A 420 -24.06 -5.45 -21.55
N PRO A 421 -23.74 -6.05 -20.40
CA PRO A 421 -22.83 -5.45 -19.43
C PRO A 421 -21.40 -5.45 -19.94
N GLU A 422 -20.58 -4.51 -19.45
CA GLU A 422 -19.14 -4.48 -19.71
C GLU A 422 -18.50 -5.76 -19.14
N VAL A 423 -17.69 -6.47 -19.93
CA VAL A 423 -16.96 -7.65 -19.45
C VAL A 423 -15.58 -7.23 -19.00
N ILE A 424 -15.34 -7.29 -17.70
CA ILE A 424 -14.03 -7.04 -17.11
C ILE A 424 -13.28 -8.37 -17.05
N VAL A 425 -12.29 -8.51 -17.92
CA VAL A 425 -11.36 -9.64 -17.91
C VAL A 425 -10.32 -9.33 -16.83
N GLY A 426 -10.70 -9.50 -15.57
CA GLY A 426 -9.90 -9.09 -14.41
C GLY A 426 -9.37 -10.29 -13.62
N THR A 427 -8.32 -10.10 -12.83
CA THR A 427 -7.74 -11.19 -12.01
C THR A 427 -8.35 -11.28 -10.62
N ASN A 428 -8.98 -10.21 -10.14
CA ASN A 428 -9.40 -10.09 -8.75
C ASN A 428 -10.82 -9.53 -8.62
N GLN A 429 -11.48 -9.97 -7.56
CA GLN A 429 -12.70 -9.38 -7.03
C GLN A 429 -12.35 -8.69 -5.70
N PRO A 430 -12.76 -7.43 -5.49
CA PRO A 430 -12.40 -6.69 -4.28
C PRO A 430 -13.05 -7.28 -3.02
N GLU A 431 -12.30 -7.34 -1.92
CA GLU A 431 -12.82 -7.72 -0.60
C GLU A 431 -13.50 -6.54 0.11
N ALA A 432 -14.49 -6.83 0.96
CA ALA A 432 -15.13 -5.81 1.80
C ALA A 432 -15.74 -6.36 3.11
N PRO A 433 -15.56 -5.67 4.25
CA PRO A 433 -14.71 -4.48 4.43
C PRO A 433 -13.23 -4.88 4.43
N ILE A 434 -12.36 -3.99 3.93
CA ILE A 434 -10.90 -4.15 4.04
C ILE A 434 -10.28 -3.11 4.98
N THR A 435 -9.22 -3.49 5.70
CA THR A 435 -8.59 -2.65 6.72
C THR A 435 -8.07 -1.32 6.18
N TRP A 436 -7.43 -1.32 5.01
CA TRP A 436 -6.93 -0.08 4.40
C TRP A 436 -8.04 0.96 4.19
N THR A 437 -9.13 0.57 3.54
CA THR A 437 -10.22 1.49 3.22
C THR A 437 -10.96 1.95 4.47
N VAL A 438 -11.17 1.06 5.44
CA VAL A 438 -11.83 1.41 6.71
C VAL A 438 -11.02 2.45 7.48
N THR A 439 -9.72 2.23 7.64
CA THR A 439 -8.86 3.12 8.43
C THR A 439 -8.61 4.45 7.72
N ALA A 440 -8.40 4.44 6.40
CA ALA A 440 -8.33 5.66 5.59
C ALA A 440 -9.63 6.49 5.69
N ALA A 441 -10.80 5.86 5.58
CA ALA A 441 -12.08 6.56 5.68
C ALA A 441 -12.30 7.17 7.08
N LEU A 442 -11.85 6.50 8.15
CA LEU A 442 -11.89 7.06 9.50
C LEU A 442 -10.96 8.26 9.65
N ALA A 443 -9.71 8.15 9.17
CA ALA A 443 -8.73 9.22 9.20
C ALA A 443 -9.24 10.46 8.44
N LEU A 444 -9.79 10.27 7.23
CA LEU A 444 -10.36 11.36 6.42
C LEU A 444 -11.59 11.99 7.08
N LYS A 445 -12.49 11.20 7.68
CA LYS A 445 -13.65 11.74 8.40
C LYS A 445 -13.23 12.56 9.62
N TRP A 446 -12.23 12.09 10.35
CA TRP A 446 -11.65 12.83 11.48
C TRP A 446 -10.98 14.12 11.00
N TRP A 447 -10.14 14.05 9.97
CA TRP A 447 -9.45 15.22 9.42
C TRP A 447 -10.42 16.25 8.84
N LEU A 448 -11.30 15.87 7.91
CA LEU A 448 -12.24 16.79 7.26
C LEU A 448 -13.30 17.32 8.22
N GLY A 449 -13.61 16.59 9.29
CA GLY A 449 -14.52 16.99 10.34
C GLY A 449 -13.87 17.78 11.49
N SER A 450 -12.54 17.88 11.51
CA SER A 450 -11.80 18.65 12.49
C SER A 450 -11.11 19.85 11.83
N ASN A 451 -10.85 20.92 12.60
CA ASN A 451 -10.01 22.02 12.13
C ASN A 451 -8.52 21.69 12.33
N ARG A 452 -8.13 20.42 12.14
CA ARG A 452 -6.76 19.92 12.35
C ARG A 452 -6.11 19.57 11.01
N GLU A 453 -4.79 19.45 11.02
CA GLU A 453 -4.04 18.94 9.88
C GLU A 453 -4.11 17.41 9.79
N LEU A 454 -3.94 16.87 8.58
CA LEU A 454 -3.84 15.43 8.36
C LEU A 454 -2.46 14.95 8.83
N HIS A 455 -2.38 13.77 9.46
CA HIS A 455 -1.15 13.27 10.09
C HIS A 455 0.09 13.43 9.22
N GLY A 456 1.20 13.84 9.85
CA GLY A 456 2.48 13.96 9.16
C GLY A 456 2.62 15.22 8.31
N ALA A 457 1.61 16.09 8.19
CA ALA A 457 1.81 17.45 7.72
C ALA A 457 2.66 18.25 8.72
N ALA A 458 3.98 18.07 8.69
CA ALA A 458 4.87 19.10 9.17
C ALA A 458 4.62 20.28 8.23
N GLY A 459 3.88 21.29 8.70
CA GLY A 459 3.46 22.41 7.88
C GLY A 459 4.65 22.95 7.09
N ALA A 460 4.64 22.75 5.77
CA ALA A 460 5.42 23.59 4.88
C ALA A 460 5.06 25.03 5.29
N PRO A 461 6.04 25.90 5.58
CA PRO A 461 5.75 27.19 6.18
C PRO A 461 4.67 27.88 5.35
N ASP A 462 3.56 28.22 6.00
CA ASP A 462 2.49 29.02 5.40
C ASP A 462 3.14 30.17 4.63
N GLY A 463 2.92 30.20 3.32
CA GLY A 463 3.49 31.24 2.46
C GLY A 463 4.59 30.83 1.49
N ASP A 464 4.88 29.53 1.29
CA ASP A 464 5.77 29.13 0.19
C ASP A 464 5.13 29.40 -1.19
N PRO A 465 5.60 30.41 -1.96
CA PRO A 465 4.87 30.90 -3.13
C PRO A 465 4.75 29.87 -4.26
N TRP A 466 5.75 28.99 -4.44
CA TRP A 466 5.70 28.02 -5.54
C TRP A 466 4.71 26.89 -5.26
N ARG A 467 4.53 26.48 -3.99
CA ARG A 467 3.54 25.48 -3.59
C ARG A 467 2.13 26.01 -3.80
N GLN A 468 1.88 27.27 -3.42
CA GLN A 468 0.60 27.94 -3.65
C GLN A 468 0.28 28.05 -5.16
N ALA A 469 1.27 28.45 -5.96
CA ALA A 469 1.11 28.54 -7.42
C ALA A 469 0.87 27.16 -8.06
N LEU A 470 1.61 26.13 -7.63
CA LEU A 470 1.42 24.75 -8.06
C LEU A 470 0.02 24.26 -7.72
N GLU A 471 -0.42 24.43 -6.48
CA GLU A 471 -1.74 23.98 -6.04
C GLU A 471 -2.85 24.67 -6.81
N ALA A 472 -2.76 25.99 -6.98
CA ALA A 472 -3.73 26.77 -7.74
C ALA A 472 -3.82 26.29 -9.20
N GLY A 473 -2.68 26.13 -9.88
CA GLY A 473 -2.66 25.71 -11.28
C GLY A 473 -3.16 24.28 -11.50
N VAL A 474 -2.89 23.35 -10.58
CA VAL A 474 -3.39 21.97 -10.69
C VAL A 474 -4.88 21.89 -10.38
N LEU A 475 -5.38 22.69 -9.42
CA LEU A 475 -6.81 22.73 -9.08
C LEU A 475 -7.69 23.25 -10.22
N GLU A 476 -7.15 23.99 -11.18
CA GLU A 476 -7.88 24.38 -12.39
C GLU A 476 -8.26 23.18 -13.26
N GLN A 477 -7.51 22.07 -13.15
CA GLN A 477 -7.70 20.85 -13.95
C GLN A 477 -8.40 19.73 -13.16
N VAL A 478 -8.42 19.80 -11.83
CA VAL A 478 -9.06 18.81 -10.96
C VAL A 478 -10.47 19.25 -10.60
N SER A 479 -11.47 18.48 -11.06
CA SER A 479 -12.87 18.72 -10.73
C SER A 479 -13.09 18.81 -9.21
N GLN A 480 -13.74 19.88 -8.75
CA GLN A 480 -14.05 20.05 -7.33
C GLN A 480 -15.31 19.30 -6.96
N LEU A 481 -15.17 18.31 -6.08
CA LEU A 481 -16.27 17.48 -5.60
C LEU A 481 -16.63 17.86 -4.17
N ALA A 482 -17.91 17.68 -3.83
CA ALA A 482 -18.38 17.65 -2.45
C ALA A 482 -18.55 16.19 -2.00
N VAL A 483 -18.46 15.95 -0.70
CA VAL A 483 -18.80 14.65 -0.13
C VAL A 483 -20.30 14.41 -0.33
N HIS A 484 -20.68 13.29 -0.95
CA HIS A 484 -22.07 12.86 -1.04
C HIS A 484 -22.59 12.51 0.36
N ARG A 485 -23.65 13.19 0.80
CA ARG A 485 -24.20 13.08 2.17
C ARG A 485 -25.64 12.61 2.20
N THR A 486 -26.39 12.87 1.13
CA THR A 486 -27.82 12.58 1.04
C THR A 486 -28.09 11.34 0.19
N TRP A 487 -29.21 10.68 0.46
CA TRP A 487 -29.68 9.56 -0.35
C TRP A 487 -29.88 9.91 -1.82
N ALA A 488 -30.31 11.13 -2.12
CA ALA A 488 -30.50 11.58 -3.50
C ALA A 488 -29.18 11.67 -4.27
N GLU A 489 -28.15 12.25 -3.66
CA GLU A 489 -26.80 12.33 -4.22
C GLU A 489 -26.22 10.93 -4.46
N LEU A 490 -26.31 10.04 -3.47
CA LEU A 490 -25.79 8.68 -3.57
C LEU A 490 -26.50 7.88 -4.67
N ARG A 491 -27.84 7.95 -4.75
CA ARG A 491 -28.58 7.29 -5.83
C ARG A 491 -28.23 7.85 -7.20
N SER A 492 -28.08 9.16 -7.33
CA SER A 492 -27.69 9.79 -8.59
C SER A 492 -26.29 9.36 -9.03
N ALA A 493 -25.33 9.32 -8.10
CA ALA A 493 -23.97 8.82 -8.38
C ALA A 493 -23.98 7.34 -8.76
N TYR A 494 -24.65 6.51 -7.97
CA TYR A 494 -24.76 5.08 -8.23
C TYR A 494 -25.50 4.76 -9.54
N ALA A 495 -26.42 5.63 -9.99
CA ALA A 495 -27.09 5.47 -11.27
C ALA A 495 -26.16 5.71 -12.48
N ARG A 496 -25.04 6.42 -12.31
CA ARG A 496 -24.02 6.60 -13.36
C ARG A 496 -23.03 5.44 -13.45
N ARG A 497 -23.13 4.43 -12.57
CA ARG A 497 -22.24 3.25 -12.57
C ARG A 497 -22.23 2.57 -13.94
N CYS A 498 -21.11 1.94 -14.27
CA CYS A 498 -21.05 0.96 -15.33
C CYS A 498 -21.63 -0.36 -14.81
N ASP A 499 -22.55 -0.96 -15.56
CA ASP A 499 -22.94 -2.35 -15.32
C ASP A 499 -21.88 -3.25 -15.92
N PHE A 500 -21.43 -4.24 -15.13
CA PHE A 500 -20.30 -5.08 -15.53
C PHE A 500 -20.43 -6.50 -14.97
N VAL A 501 -19.71 -7.42 -15.60
CA VAL A 501 -19.46 -8.77 -15.10
C VAL A 501 -17.96 -9.02 -15.04
N LEU A 502 -17.52 -9.79 -14.05
CA LEU A 502 -16.11 -10.17 -13.90
C LEU A 502 -15.88 -11.56 -14.50
N ASP A 503 -14.99 -11.63 -15.48
CA ASP A 503 -14.48 -12.87 -16.05
C ASP A 503 -13.11 -13.18 -15.42
N LEU A 504 -13.16 -13.74 -14.21
CA LEU A 504 -11.97 -14.08 -13.41
C LEU A 504 -11.17 -15.24 -14.02
N GLU A 505 -11.84 -16.17 -14.69
CA GLU A 505 -11.19 -17.33 -15.31
C GLU A 505 -10.30 -16.88 -16.47
N ARG A 506 -10.87 -16.09 -17.40
CA ARG A 506 -10.13 -15.54 -18.53
C ARG A 506 -9.06 -14.54 -18.08
N GLY A 507 -9.35 -13.72 -17.07
CA GLY A 507 -8.35 -12.83 -16.47
C GLY A 507 -7.15 -13.60 -15.91
N GLY A 508 -7.41 -14.71 -15.20
CA GLY A 508 -6.35 -15.59 -14.70
C GLY A 508 -5.53 -16.28 -15.80
N GLU A 509 -6.14 -16.66 -16.93
CA GLU A 509 -5.41 -17.17 -18.10
C GLU A 509 -4.51 -16.11 -18.74
N HIS A 510 -5.03 -14.89 -18.91
CA HIS A 510 -4.28 -13.78 -19.48
C HIS A 510 -3.10 -13.38 -18.59
N ASP A 511 -3.28 -13.32 -17.27
CA ASP A 511 -2.19 -13.11 -16.32
C ASP A 511 -1.09 -14.18 -16.43
N ARG A 512 -1.46 -15.47 -16.44
CA ARG A 512 -0.49 -16.57 -16.61
C ARG A 512 0.28 -16.42 -17.92
N ARG A 513 -0.40 -16.05 -19.02
CA ARG A 513 0.23 -15.82 -20.33
C ARG A 513 1.19 -14.63 -20.29
N ALA A 514 0.80 -13.51 -19.68
CA ALA A 514 1.67 -12.34 -19.53
C ALA A 514 2.94 -12.69 -18.75
N ARG A 515 2.81 -13.43 -17.63
CA ARG A 515 3.95 -13.85 -16.82
C ARG A 515 4.85 -14.89 -17.48
N ALA A 516 4.31 -15.68 -18.41
CA ALA A 516 5.10 -16.63 -19.20
C ALA A 516 5.94 -15.93 -20.28
N ARG A 517 5.46 -14.84 -20.89
CA ARG A 517 6.19 -14.11 -21.94
C ARG A 517 7.50 -13.48 -21.45
N GLY A 518 7.57 -13.07 -20.19
CA GLY A 518 8.76 -12.48 -19.57
C GLY A 518 9.86 -13.48 -19.20
N ARG A 519 9.56 -14.79 -19.19
CA ARG A 519 10.55 -15.86 -18.98
C ARG A 519 10.78 -16.49 -20.34
N GLY A 520 11.85 -16.08 -21.04
CA GLY A 520 12.19 -16.56 -22.39
C GLY A 520 11.70 -17.99 -22.64
N SER A 521 10.70 -18.12 -23.51
CA SER A 521 10.01 -19.38 -23.73
C SER A 521 10.92 -20.34 -24.50
N ASP A 522 11.55 -21.26 -23.79
CA ASP A 522 11.81 -22.59 -24.35
C ASP A 522 10.61 -23.48 -23.97
N LEU A 523 9.66 -23.58 -24.90
CA LEU A 523 8.71 -24.70 -24.98
C LEU A 523 9.37 -25.87 -25.69
#